data_AF-A0A967LHY1-F1
#
_entry.id   AF-A0A967LHY1-F1
#
_cell.length_a   1.000
_cell.length_b   1.000
_cell.length_c   1.000
_cell.angle_alpha   90.00
_cell.angle_beta   90.00
_cell.angle_gamma   90.00
#
_symmetry.space_group_name_H-M   'P 1'
#
loop_
_entity.id
_entity.type
_entity.pdbx_description
1 polymer ?
#
loop_
_entity_poly.entity_id
_entity_poly.type
_entity_poly.pdbx_seq_one_letter_code
_entity_poly.pdbx_strand_id
1 'polypeptide(L)'
;MDDEDEGRSQEELEALVEEADQEGMSKYQIALELKVAEKIKMGLTGDKEWRALMIKQSNKLIQAAVLKNPRITDGEVLMIAKNKTSSDDLIRMILLNKDWMKLYEMKKALILHPKTPAPKALRLVPFMTMKDIKELSKSRQVST
;
A
#
# COMPACT_ATOMS: atom_id res chain seq x y z
N MET A 1 33.66 -5.71 -6.54
CA MET A 1 33.15 -6.94 -7.19
C MET A 1 31.76 -7.05 -6.61
N ASP A 2 30.82 -6.26 -7.11
CA ASP A 2 29.54 -6.01 -6.44
C ASP A 2 28.42 -5.89 -7.48
N ASP A 3 28.44 -6.80 -8.47
CA ASP A 3 27.44 -6.87 -9.55
C ASP A 3 26.30 -7.88 -9.23
N GLU A 4 26.27 -8.49 -8.03
CA GLU A 4 25.27 -9.51 -7.68
C GLU A 4 23.93 -8.95 -7.14
N ASP A 5 23.84 -7.65 -6.86
CA ASP A 5 22.62 -7.00 -6.32
C ASP A 5 21.80 -6.23 -7.38
N GLU A 6 22.23 -6.22 -8.65
CA GLU A 6 21.39 -5.76 -9.75
C GLU A 6 20.35 -6.85 -10.08
N GLY A 7 19.16 -6.75 -9.48
CA GLY A 7 18.02 -7.56 -9.87
C GLY A 7 17.73 -7.39 -11.38
N ARG A 8 17.32 -8.48 -12.04
CA ARG A 8 17.08 -8.58 -13.49
C ARG A 8 16.49 -7.31 -14.09
N SER A 9 16.91 -6.95 -15.30
CA SER A 9 16.34 -5.82 -16.04
C SER A 9 14.82 -5.96 -16.18
N GLN A 10 14.12 -4.86 -16.47
CA GLN A 10 12.66 -4.89 -16.57
C GLN A 10 12.19 -5.88 -17.64
N GLU A 11 12.87 -5.92 -18.79
CA GLU A 11 12.56 -6.83 -19.90
C GLU A 11 12.78 -8.30 -19.52
N GLU A 12 13.89 -8.61 -18.84
CA GLU A 12 14.17 -9.98 -18.34
C GLU A 12 13.15 -10.42 -17.28
N LEU A 13 12.72 -9.50 -16.42
CA LEU A 13 11.72 -9.79 -15.39
C LEU A 13 10.34 -10.03 -16.02
N GLU A 14 9.96 -9.23 -17.01
CA GLU A 14 8.72 -9.40 -17.75
C GLU A 14 8.72 -10.74 -18.52
N ALA A 15 9.83 -11.08 -19.18
CA ALA A 15 9.99 -12.36 -19.88
C ALA A 15 9.89 -13.56 -18.93
N LEU A 16 10.52 -13.48 -17.75
CA LEU A 16 10.45 -14.55 -16.74
C LEU A 16 9.04 -14.73 -16.18
N VAL A 17 8.34 -13.62 -15.92
CA VAL A 17 6.94 -13.67 -15.45
C VAL A 17 6.05 -14.29 -16.54
N GLU A 18 6.27 -13.94 -17.80
CA GLU A 18 5.52 -14.49 -18.93
C GLU A 18 5.80 -15.98 -19.14
N GLU A 19 7.05 -16.41 -19.03
CA GLU A 19 7.45 -17.82 -19.11
C GLU A 19 6.80 -18.63 -17.96
N ALA A 20 6.88 -18.13 -16.73
CA ALA A 20 6.27 -18.81 -15.58
C ALA A 20 4.73 -18.85 -15.66
N ASP A 21 4.10 -17.80 -16.20
CA ASP A 21 2.66 -17.79 -16.49
C ASP A 21 2.32 -18.84 -17.58
N GLN A 22 3.17 -19.02 -18.60
CA GLN A 22 3.01 -20.07 -19.63
C GLN A 22 3.19 -21.49 -19.06
N GLU A 23 4.07 -21.67 -18.08
CA GLU A 23 4.23 -22.91 -17.33
C GLU A 23 3.07 -23.19 -16.35
N GLY A 24 2.08 -22.30 -16.27
CA GLY A 24 0.89 -22.44 -15.43
C GLY A 24 1.15 -22.14 -13.96
N MET A 25 2.26 -21.47 -13.63
CA MET A 25 2.52 -21.03 -12.27
C MET A 25 1.56 -19.92 -11.87
N SER A 26 1.11 -19.94 -10.61
CA SER A 26 0.37 -18.80 -10.07
C SER A 26 1.31 -17.64 -9.79
N LYS A 27 0.84 -16.39 -9.95
CA LYS A 27 1.59 -15.19 -9.56
C LYS A 27 2.11 -15.22 -8.11
N TYR A 28 1.43 -15.95 -7.23
CA TYR A 28 1.90 -16.20 -5.87
C TYR A 28 3.21 -17.01 -5.85
N GLN A 29 3.28 -18.10 -6.63
CA GLN A 29 4.49 -18.92 -6.77
C GLN A 29 5.63 -18.13 -7.39
N ILE A 30 5.35 -17.39 -8.48
CA ILE A 30 6.33 -16.53 -9.14
C ILE A 30 6.91 -15.53 -8.13
N ALA A 31 6.05 -14.86 -7.34
CA ALA A 31 6.50 -13.92 -6.33
C ALA A 31 7.37 -14.55 -5.23
N LEU A 32 7.28 -15.85 -4.96
CA LEU A 32 8.18 -16.49 -3.99
C LEU A 32 9.61 -16.58 -4.52
N GLU A 33 9.76 -16.76 -5.83
CA GLU A 33 11.06 -16.89 -6.51
C GLU A 33 11.73 -15.54 -6.79
N LEU A 34 10.96 -14.46 -6.85
CA LEU A 34 11.49 -13.11 -7.08
C LEU A 34 12.35 -12.59 -5.92
N LYS A 35 13.48 -11.95 -6.28
CA LYS A 35 14.31 -11.16 -5.38
C LYS A 35 13.58 -9.90 -4.91
N VAL A 36 14.07 -9.28 -3.84
CA VAL A 36 13.46 -8.05 -3.28
C VAL A 36 13.42 -6.91 -4.30
N ALA A 37 14.49 -6.70 -5.07
CA ALA A 37 14.56 -5.67 -6.10
C ALA A 37 13.52 -5.89 -7.22
N GLU A 38 13.32 -7.15 -7.63
CA GLU A 38 12.33 -7.55 -8.63
C GLU A 38 10.90 -7.36 -8.11
N LYS A 39 10.64 -7.71 -6.85
CA LYS A 39 9.36 -7.45 -6.18
C LYS A 39 9.01 -5.95 -6.11
N ILE A 40 10.02 -5.10 -5.88
CA ILE A 40 9.85 -3.65 -5.91
C ILE A 40 9.43 -3.20 -7.33
N LYS A 41 10.10 -3.70 -8.37
CA LYS A 41 9.74 -3.43 -9.78
C LYS A 41 8.30 -3.89 -10.06
N MET A 42 7.93 -5.12 -9.69
CA MET A 42 6.57 -5.64 -9.83
C MET A 42 5.52 -4.85 -9.06
N GLY A 43 5.87 -4.28 -7.90
CA GLY A 43 4.99 -3.36 -7.18
C GLY A 43 4.68 -2.08 -7.98
N LEU A 44 5.67 -1.55 -8.70
CA LEU A 44 5.55 -0.30 -9.48
C LEU A 44 4.86 -0.50 -10.83
N THR A 45 5.13 -1.59 -11.53
CA THR A 45 4.67 -1.81 -12.91
C THR A 45 3.55 -2.84 -13.02
N GLY A 46 3.40 -3.70 -12.02
CA GLY A 46 2.48 -4.82 -12.03
C GLY A 46 1.00 -4.44 -12.07
N ASP A 47 0.21 -5.43 -12.46
CA ASP A 47 -1.25 -5.36 -12.50
C ASP A 47 -1.88 -5.38 -11.10
N LYS A 48 -3.22 -5.42 -11.05
CA LYS A 48 -3.97 -5.42 -9.79
C LYS A 48 -3.62 -6.61 -8.89
N GLU A 49 -3.36 -7.78 -9.46
CA GLU A 49 -3.04 -8.98 -8.69
C GLU A 49 -1.64 -8.89 -8.09
N TRP A 50 -0.66 -8.44 -8.88
CA TRP A 50 0.68 -8.16 -8.40
C TRP A 50 0.67 -7.14 -7.27
N ARG A 51 -0.08 -6.04 -7.38
CA ARG A 51 -0.22 -5.06 -6.29
C ARG A 51 -0.83 -5.66 -5.03
N ALA A 52 -1.90 -6.44 -5.17
CA ALA A 52 -2.57 -7.11 -4.03
C ALA A 52 -1.66 -8.13 -3.33
N LEU A 53 -0.72 -8.71 -4.05
CA LEU A 53 0.28 -9.62 -3.50
C LEU A 53 1.45 -8.87 -2.85
N MET A 54 1.96 -7.84 -3.52
CA MET A 54 3.11 -7.04 -3.07
C MET A 54 2.79 -6.23 -1.82
N ILE A 55 1.55 -5.76 -1.65
CA ILE A 55 1.15 -5.03 -0.44
C ILE A 55 1.15 -5.91 0.82
N LYS A 56 1.01 -7.23 0.68
CA LYS A 56 1.04 -8.19 1.79
C LYS A 56 2.45 -8.57 2.22
N GLN A 57 3.47 -8.19 1.45
CA GLN A 57 4.86 -8.47 1.79
C GLN A 57 5.26 -7.73 3.07
N SER A 58 6.16 -8.31 3.86
CA SER A 58 6.66 -7.71 5.11
C SER A 58 7.60 -6.52 4.85
N ASN A 59 8.24 -6.48 3.68
CA ASN A 59 9.21 -5.44 3.33
C ASN A 59 8.52 -4.13 2.99
N LYS A 60 8.88 -3.07 3.72
CA LYS A 60 8.34 -1.72 3.58
C LYS A 60 8.62 -1.09 2.21
N LEU A 61 9.75 -1.40 1.59
CA LEU A 61 10.12 -0.85 0.28
C LEU A 61 9.21 -1.39 -0.82
N ILE A 62 8.84 -2.67 -0.74
CA ILE A 62 7.88 -3.28 -1.67
C ILE A 62 6.49 -2.66 -1.49
N GLN A 63 6.03 -2.51 -0.24
CA GLN A 63 4.74 -1.87 0.03
C GLN A 63 4.70 -0.40 -0.44
N ALA A 64 5.80 0.33 -0.26
CA ALA A 64 5.93 1.70 -0.74
C ALA A 64 5.93 1.80 -2.27
N ALA A 65 6.55 0.82 -2.95
CA ALA A 65 6.55 0.70 -4.40
C ALA A 65 5.12 0.55 -4.94
N VAL A 66 4.29 -0.27 -4.30
CA VAL A 66 2.88 -0.44 -4.67
C VAL A 66 2.11 0.90 -4.60
N LEU A 67 2.31 1.70 -3.54
CA LEU A 67 1.64 3.00 -3.41
C LEU A 67 2.09 4.05 -4.44
N LYS A 68 3.26 3.86 -5.06
CA LYS A 68 3.77 4.73 -6.13
C LYS A 68 3.36 4.27 -7.54
N ASN A 69 2.68 3.13 -7.65
CA ASN A 69 2.22 2.62 -8.93
C ASN A 69 1.17 3.58 -9.54
N PRO A 70 1.36 4.06 -10.79
CA PRO A 70 0.44 5.01 -11.42
C PRO A 70 -0.96 4.43 -11.67
N ARG A 71 -1.12 3.11 -11.63
CA ARG A 71 -2.39 2.40 -11.84
C ARG A 71 -3.09 2.03 -10.53
N ILE A 72 -2.59 2.48 -9.38
CA ILE A 72 -3.23 2.22 -8.10
C ILE A 72 -4.55 3.00 -8.01
N THR A 73 -5.59 2.33 -7.51
CA THR A 73 -6.91 2.92 -7.35
C THR A 73 -7.14 3.41 -5.92
N ASP A 74 -7.99 4.41 -5.76
CA ASP A 74 -8.37 4.94 -4.44
C ASP A 74 -8.96 3.85 -3.53
N GLY A 75 -9.68 2.88 -4.11
CA GLY A 75 -10.25 1.75 -3.38
C GLY A 75 -9.19 0.82 -2.80
N GLU A 76 -8.10 0.56 -3.54
CA GLU A 76 -6.96 -0.22 -3.04
C GLU A 76 -6.28 0.51 -1.88
N VAL A 77 -6.04 1.82 -2.02
CA VAL A 77 -5.40 2.63 -0.98
C VAL A 77 -6.30 2.74 0.26
N LEU A 78 -7.62 2.83 0.08
CA LEU A 78 -8.57 2.84 1.19
C LEU A 78 -8.53 1.53 1.98
N MET A 79 -8.38 0.39 1.30
CA MET A 79 -8.21 -0.89 1.95
C MET A 79 -6.92 -0.93 2.79
N ILE A 80 -5.83 -0.35 2.28
CA ILE A 80 -4.56 -0.21 3.02
C ILE A 80 -4.74 0.69 4.24
N ALA A 81 -5.41 1.84 4.10
CA ALA A 81 -5.65 2.79 5.19
C ALA A 81 -6.58 2.21 6.27
N LYS A 82 -7.51 1.32 5.92
CA LYS A 82 -8.39 0.63 6.88
C LYS A 82 -7.68 -0.52 7.60
N ASN A 83 -6.63 -1.08 7.00
CA ASN A 83 -5.91 -2.21 7.59
C ASN A 83 -4.98 -1.75 8.72
N LYS A 84 -5.31 -2.15 9.95
CA LYS A 84 -4.56 -1.78 11.17
C LYS A 84 -3.13 -2.30 11.22
N THR A 85 -2.81 -3.35 10.44
CA THR A 85 -1.45 -3.92 10.39
C THR A 85 -0.54 -3.13 9.46
N SER A 86 -1.09 -2.28 8.58
CA SER A 86 -0.34 -1.45 7.63
C SER A 86 0.80 -0.69 8.30
N SER A 87 1.96 -0.62 7.64
CA SER A 87 3.13 0.05 8.19
C SER A 87 2.87 1.56 8.38
N ASP A 88 3.46 2.14 9.42
CA ASP A 88 3.37 3.57 9.73
C ASP A 88 3.87 4.45 8.55
N ASP A 89 4.90 3.99 7.83
CA ASP A 89 5.41 4.63 6.62
C ASP A 89 4.38 4.69 5.48
N LEU A 90 3.53 3.67 5.34
CA LEU A 90 2.44 3.67 4.35
C LEU A 90 1.39 4.72 4.71
N ILE A 91 1.00 4.77 5.98
CA ILE A 91 0.02 5.74 6.47
C ILE A 91 0.54 7.17 6.27
N ARG A 92 1.84 7.42 6.51
CA ARG A 92 2.46 8.71 6.21
C ARG A 92 2.42 9.05 4.73
N MET A 93 2.76 8.11 3.84
CA MET A 93 2.66 8.34 2.38
C MET A 93 1.23 8.68 1.97
N ILE A 94 0.24 7.99 2.54
CA ILE A 94 -1.17 8.27 2.27
C ILE A 94 -1.56 9.68 2.75
N LEU A 95 -1.15 10.07 3.96
CA LEU A 95 -1.41 11.40 4.52
C LEU A 95 -0.77 12.55 3.73
N LEU A 96 0.34 12.30 3.03
CA LEU A 96 1.03 13.30 2.23
C LEU A 96 0.39 13.50 0.85
N ASN A 97 -0.38 12.52 0.37
CA ASN A 97 -1.02 12.59 -0.95
C ASN A 97 -2.30 13.43 -0.89
N LYS A 98 -2.27 14.61 -1.51
CA LYS A 98 -3.40 15.55 -1.49
C LYS A 98 -4.65 15.03 -2.18
N ASP A 99 -4.53 14.13 -3.16
CA ASP A 99 -5.68 13.63 -3.90
C ASP A 99 -6.49 12.65 -3.06
N TRP A 100 -5.83 11.73 -2.37
CA TRP A 100 -6.49 10.83 -1.42
C TRP A 100 -7.08 11.60 -0.23
N MET A 101 -6.43 12.68 0.21
CA MET A 101 -6.94 13.53 1.28
C MET A 101 -8.18 14.34 0.90
N LYS A 102 -8.61 14.38 -0.38
CA LYS A 102 -9.91 14.96 -0.76
C LYS A 102 -11.08 14.02 -0.46
N LEU A 103 -10.82 12.71 -0.44
CA LEU A 103 -11.86 11.70 -0.27
C LEU A 103 -12.32 11.61 1.19
N TYR A 104 -13.63 11.67 1.40
CA TYR A 104 -14.23 11.60 2.72
C TYR A 104 -13.88 10.29 3.46
N GLU A 105 -14.05 9.16 2.76
CA GLU A 105 -13.78 7.82 3.28
C GLU A 105 -12.32 7.63 3.68
N MET A 106 -11.39 8.25 2.95
CA MET A 106 -9.96 8.22 3.29
C MET A 106 -9.69 8.97 4.58
N LYS A 107 -10.23 10.18 4.75
CA LYS A 107 -10.10 10.93 6.01
C LYS A 107 -10.65 10.13 7.18
N LYS A 108 -11.83 9.53 7.03
CA LYS A 108 -12.45 8.69 8.07
C LYS A 108 -11.57 7.48 8.43
N ALA A 109 -11.06 6.77 7.43
CA ALA A 109 -10.18 5.62 7.63
C ALA A 109 -8.89 6.02 8.36
N LEU A 110 -8.27 7.14 7.96
CA LEU A 110 -7.05 7.63 8.58
C LEU A 110 -7.25 8.08 10.03
N ILE A 111 -8.37 8.74 10.37
CA ILE A 111 -8.65 9.14 11.76
C ILE A 111 -8.78 7.91 12.67
N LEU A 112 -9.37 6.82 12.16
CA LEU A 112 -9.57 5.58 12.91
C LEU A 112 -8.32 4.68 12.97
N HIS A 113 -7.30 4.98 12.17
CA HIS A 113 -6.14 4.11 12.05
C HIS A 113 -5.15 4.32 13.22
N PRO A 114 -4.71 3.25 13.91
CA PRO A 114 -3.92 3.36 15.14
C PRO A 114 -2.52 3.98 14.95
N LYS A 115 -1.98 3.89 13.73
CA LYS A 115 -0.66 4.46 13.38
C LYS A 115 -0.74 5.86 12.76
N THR A 116 -1.93 6.47 12.71
CA THR A 116 -2.04 7.86 12.26
C THR A 116 -1.57 8.78 13.39
N PRO A 117 -0.62 9.70 13.14
CA PRO A 117 -0.19 10.65 14.16
C PRO A 117 -1.37 11.50 14.66
N ALA A 118 -1.57 11.56 15.98
CA ALA A 118 -2.69 12.28 16.59
C ALA A 118 -2.86 13.74 16.10
N PRO A 119 -1.79 14.55 15.92
CA PRO A 119 -1.94 15.91 15.40
C PRO A 119 -2.50 15.96 13.97
N LYS A 120 -2.24 14.92 13.16
CA LYS A 120 -2.79 14.81 11.80
C LYS A 120 -4.23 14.35 11.84
N ALA A 121 -4.56 13.36 12.66
CA ALA A 121 -5.94 12.88 12.85
C ALA A 121 -6.87 14.01 13.32
N LEU A 122 -6.45 14.79 14.34
CA LEU A 122 -7.24 15.90 14.89
C LEU A 122 -7.55 16.99 13.85
N ARG A 123 -6.65 17.24 12.91
CA ARG A 123 -6.90 18.19 11.80
C ARG A 123 -7.97 17.71 10.81
N LEU A 124 -8.27 16.41 10.79
CA LEU A 124 -9.27 15.82 9.90
C LEU A 124 -10.66 15.76 10.52
N VAL A 125 -10.76 15.76 11.85
CA VAL A 125 -12.03 15.70 12.60
C VAL A 125 -13.03 16.78 12.18
N PRO A 126 -12.66 18.06 11.96
CA PRO A 126 -13.61 19.10 11.55
C PRO A 126 -14.31 18.83 10.21
N PHE A 127 -13.74 17.96 9.37
CA PHE A 127 -14.35 17.60 8.09
C PHE A 127 -15.35 16.45 8.20
N MET A 128 -15.51 15.84 9.38
CA MET A 128 -16.39 14.70 9.59
C MET A 128 -17.83 15.14 9.94
N THR A 129 -18.81 14.30 9.60
CA THR A 129 -20.20 14.54 10.00
C THR A 129 -20.38 14.37 11.51
N MET A 130 -21.42 14.97 12.07
CA MET A 130 -21.79 14.81 13.49
C MET A 130 -22.01 13.34 13.89
N LYS A 131 -22.55 12.53 12.97
CA LYS A 131 -22.72 11.08 13.19
C LYS A 131 -21.37 10.39 13.35
N ASP A 132 -20.42 10.69 12.48
CA ASP A 132 -19.08 10.12 12.51
C ASP A 132 -18.29 10.59 13.73
N ILE A 133 -18.40 11.86 14.12
CA ILE A 133 -17.77 12.38 15.35
C ILE A 133 -18.28 11.62 16.59
N LYS A 134 -19.58 11.33 16.66
CA LYS A 134 -20.19 10.55 17.75
C LYS A 134 -19.74 9.08 17.73
N GLU A 135 -19.42 8.54 16.56
CA GLU A 135 -18.84 7.19 16.41
C GLU A 135 -17.36 7.19 16.86
N LEU A 136 -16.60 8.19 16.43
CA LEU A 136 -15.20 8.41 16.80
C LEU A 136 -15.03 8.60 18.31
N SER A 137 -15.90 9.37 18.97
CA SER A 137 -15.86 9.59 20.42
C SER A 137 -16.10 8.33 21.25
N LYS A 138 -16.74 7.31 20.65
CA LYS A 138 -16.96 6.00 21.27
C LYS A 138 -15.86 5.00 20.92
N SER A 139 -15.09 5.27 19.87
CA SER A 139 -14.05 4.38 19.37
C SER A 139 -12.80 4.50 20.23
N ARG A 140 -12.36 3.37 20.81
CA ARG A 140 -11.11 3.26 21.57
C ARG A 140 -9.85 3.29 20.67
N GLN A 141 -10.01 3.53 19.38
CA GLN A 141 -8.93 3.48 18.37
C GLN A 141 -8.28 4.84 18.11
N VAL A 142 -8.85 5.92 18.67
CA VAL A 142 -8.20 7.24 18.64
C VAL A 142 -7.13 7.23 19.73
N SER A 143 -5.90 6.89 19.36
CA SER A 143 -4.78 7.02 20.30
C SER A 143 -4.54 8.52 20.51
N THR A 144 -5.03 9.02 21.64
CA THR A 144 -4.58 10.30 22.24
C THR A 144 -3.08 10.32 22.44
#